data_AF-A0A511WPF7-F1
#
_entry.id   AF-A0A511WPF7-F1
#
_cell.length_a   1.000
_cell.length_b   1.000
_cell.length_c   1.000
_cell.angle_alpha   90.00
_cell.angle_beta   90.00
_cell.angle_gamma   90.00
#
_symmetry.space_group_name_H-M   'P 1'
#
loop_
_entity.id
_entity.type
_entity.pdbx_description
1 polymer ?
#
loop_
_entity_poly.entity_id
_entity_poly.type
_entity_poly.pdbx_seq_one_letter_code
_entity_poly.pdbx_strand_id
1 'polypeptide(L)'
;MKKIFMTVAVFLFIIGCSNDENIDATPEQEDEKPLEEQIIEVLEENDFFPPEDIVDYEIKDDYIYVFMHSQLNGLSLALLKHNSESLEWLMGEKDIGDTASFGYRGEDEASPIVTIAFAEDPAIKDVKIEGEYAKRIQLTQELTDDYSVEVKYWIHFSEMSEVSEEDLEDLPSKSVEYIR
;
A
#
# COMPACT_ATOMS: atom_id res chain seq x y z
N MET A 1 21.93 76.61 14.50
CA MET A 1 21.62 77.43 13.31
C MET A 1 20.52 76.73 12.53
N LYS A 2 19.48 77.48 12.13
CA LYS A 2 18.63 77.38 10.91
C LYS A 2 18.47 75.98 10.28
N LYS A 3 17.29 75.42 9.97
CA LYS A 3 15.94 75.94 9.66
C LYS A 3 15.05 74.68 9.44
N ILE A 4 13.85 74.58 10.02
CA ILE A 4 12.52 74.87 9.40
C ILE A 4 12.19 73.90 8.26
N PHE A 5 11.04 73.24 8.10
CA PHE A 5 9.69 73.14 8.70
C PHE A 5 9.08 71.82 8.12
N MET A 6 8.19 71.10 8.83
CA MET A 6 6.75 70.99 8.53
C MET A 6 6.44 70.48 7.11
N THR A 7 5.69 69.40 6.88
CA THR A 7 4.24 69.33 7.12
C THR A 7 3.73 67.89 6.93
N VAL A 8 2.89 67.44 7.85
CA VAL A 8 2.04 66.24 7.74
C VAL A 8 0.94 66.50 6.72
N ALA A 9 0.80 65.64 5.70
CA ALA A 9 -0.40 65.57 4.88
C ALA A 9 -0.93 64.13 4.95
N VAL A 10 -1.86 63.92 5.89
CA VAL A 10 -2.77 62.79 5.92
C VAL A 10 -3.72 62.95 4.73
N PHE A 11 -3.63 62.05 3.76
CA PHE A 11 -4.74 61.80 2.84
C PHE A 11 -5.34 60.43 3.18
N LEU A 12 -6.34 60.49 4.07
CA LEU A 12 -7.38 59.49 4.22
C LEU A 12 -8.17 59.45 2.90
N PHE A 13 -7.94 58.43 2.09
CA PHE A 13 -8.92 58.01 1.10
C PHE A 13 -9.89 57.05 1.81
N ILE A 14 -10.98 57.61 2.32
CA ILE A 14 -12.20 56.84 2.61
C ILE A 14 -13.25 57.27 1.60
N ILE A 15 -14.05 56.28 1.18
CA ILE A 15 -15.30 56.30 0.41
C ILE A 15 -15.08 55.86 -1.06
N GLY A 16 -15.68 54.78 -1.55
CA GLY A 16 -16.87 54.09 -1.05
C GLY A 16 -17.03 52.66 -1.54
N CYS A 17 -17.74 51.90 -0.71
CA CYS A 17 -18.14 50.51 -0.87
C CYS A 17 -19.00 50.30 -2.12
N SER A 18 -18.75 49.22 -2.84
CA SER A 18 -19.80 48.52 -3.58
C SER A 18 -19.41 47.05 -3.74
N ASN A 19 -20.34 46.20 -3.28
CA ASN A 19 -20.39 44.74 -3.32
C ASN A 19 -19.52 43.94 -2.35
N ASP A 20 -20.21 43.46 -1.30
CA ASP A 20 -20.01 42.16 -0.68
C ASP A 20 -19.71 41.07 -1.73
N GLU A 21 -18.56 40.41 -1.60
CA GLU A 21 -18.48 38.96 -1.62
C GLU A 21 -17.11 38.51 -1.10
N ASN A 22 -17.12 37.33 -0.50
CA ASN A 22 -16.21 36.86 0.53
C ASN A 22 -14.72 36.90 0.17
N ILE A 23 -13.92 37.14 1.22
CA ILE A 23 -12.60 36.54 1.37
C ILE A 23 -12.82 35.03 1.39
N ASP A 24 -12.87 34.39 0.23
CA ASP A 24 -12.45 33.00 0.13
C ASP A 24 -10.94 33.05 -0.04
N ALA A 25 -10.25 33.00 1.10
CA ALA A 25 -9.06 32.19 1.15
C ALA A 25 -9.53 30.79 0.77
N THR A 26 -9.45 30.45 -0.52
CA THR A 26 -9.46 29.05 -0.95
C THR A 26 -8.46 28.37 -0.01
N PRO A 27 -8.88 27.41 0.83
CA PRO A 27 -7.89 26.60 1.51
C PRO A 27 -7.06 26.03 0.38
N GLU A 28 -5.75 26.30 0.39
CA GLU A 28 -4.83 25.53 -0.43
C GLU A 28 -5.21 24.08 -0.14
N GLN A 29 -5.90 23.43 -1.09
CA GLN A 29 -5.97 21.99 -1.09
C GLN A 29 -4.52 21.62 -1.25
N GLU A 30 -3.86 21.26 -0.14
CA GLU A 30 -2.66 20.46 -0.23
C GLU A 30 -3.06 19.28 -1.12
N ASP A 31 -2.49 19.22 -2.32
CA ASP A 31 -2.74 18.13 -3.26
C ASP A 31 -2.38 16.85 -2.51
N GLU A 32 -3.40 16.10 -2.12
CA GLU A 32 -3.23 14.82 -1.42
C GLU A 32 -2.39 13.92 -2.32
N LYS A 33 -1.28 13.40 -1.78
CA LYS A 33 -0.34 12.61 -2.57
C LYS A 33 -1.04 11.39 -3.16
N PRO A 34 -0.74 10.99 -4.41
CA PRO A 34 -1.22 9.74 -4.97
C PRO A 34 -0.93 8.55 -4.04
N LEU A 35 -1.84 7.58 -3.98
CA LEU A 35 -1.72 6.43 -3.09
C LEU A 35 -0.38 5.69 -3.28
N GLU A 36 0.05 5.51 -4.53
CA GLU A 36 1.31 4.84 -4.86
C GLU A 36 2.52 5.59 -4.29
N GLU A 37 2.48 6.93 -4.27
CA GLU A 37 3.54 7.74 -3.68
C GLU A 37 3.54 7.59 -2.15
N GLN A 38 2.35 7.55 -1.52
CA GLN A 38 2.23 7.28 -0.08
C GLN A 38 2.75 5.88 0.28
N ILE A 39 2.45 4.86 -0.53
CA ILE A 39 2.97 3.49 -0.33
C ILE A 39 4.50 3.51 -0.35
N ILE A 40 5.08 4.14 -1.37
CA ILE A 40 6.54 4.24 -1.53
C ILE A 40 7.18 4.90 -0.32
N GLU A 41 6.63 6.03 0.15
CA GLU A 41 7.16 6.73 1.32
C GLU A 41 7.15 5.83 2.56
N VAL A 42 6.04 5.13 2.82
CA VAL A 42 5.96 4.23 3.99
C VAL A 42 6.93 3.05 3.88
N LEU A 43 7.12 2.48 2.68
CA LEU A 43 8.10 1.41 2.47
C LEU A 43 9.54 1.90 2.70
N GLU A 44 9.89 3.09 2.19
CA GLU A 44 11.20 3.70 2.37
C GLU A 44 11.47 4.05 3.84
N GLU A 45 10.50 4.62 4.54
CA GLU A 45 10.60 4.97 5.97
C GLU A 45 10.84 3.74 6.87
N ASN A 46 10.40 2.57 6.42
CA ASN A 46 10.53 1.30 7.16
C ASN A 46 11.68 0.41 6.64
N ASP A 47 12.56 0.94 5.78
CA ASP A 47 13.67 0.19 5.15
C ASP A 47 13.18 -1.12 4.48
N PHE A 48 11.98 -1.08 3.90
CA PHE A 48 11.28 -2.26 3.38
C PHE A 48 11.23 -2.26 1.85
N PHE A 49 12.33 -2.71 1.25
CA PHE A 49 12.54 -2.85 -0.21
C PHE A 49 12.47 -1.54 -1.01
N PRO A 50 13.17 -1.49 -2.17
CA PRO A 50 13.09 -0.32 -3.02
C PRO A 50 11.76 -0.34 -3.83
N PRO A 51 11.21 0.84 -4.19
CA PRO A 51 9.94 0.98 -4.90
C PRO A 51 9.80 0.18 -6.20
N GLU A 52 10.91 0.00 -6.93
CA GLU A 52 10.95 -0.76 -8.18
C GLU A 52 10.62 -2.25 -8.02
N ASP A 53 10.68 -2.78 -6.79
CA ASP A 53 10.37 -4.18 -6.51
C ASP A 53 8.86 -4.40 -6.29
N ILE A 54 8.02 -3.36 -6.25
CA ILE A 54 6.56 -3.49 -6.12
C ILE A 54 5.98 -4.09 -7.40
N VAL A 55 5.25 -5.20 -7.27
CA VAL A 55 4.67 -5.93 -8.41
C VAL A 55 3.15 -5.84 -8.50
N ASP A 56 2.47 -5.72 -7.35
CA ASP A 56 1.02 -5.54 -7.28
C ASP A 56 0.66 -4.98 -5.89
N TYR A 57 -0.55 -4.43 -5.76
CA TYR A 57 -1.15 -4.17 -4.45
C TYR A 57 -2.65 -4.47 -4.46
N GLU A 58 -3.17 -4.85 -3.30
CA GLU A 58 -4.59 -5.13 -3.09
C GLU A 58 -5.13 -4.30 -1.95
N ILE A 59 -6.26 -3.65 -2.18
CA ILE A 59 -7.00 -2.91 -1.16
C ILE A 59 -8.15 -3.79 -0.66
N LYS A 60 -8.25 -3.95 0.66
CA LYS A 60 -9.35 -4.61 1.36
C LYS A 60 -9.78 -3.73 2.53
N ASP A 61 -10.92 -3.08 2.37
CA ASP A 61 -11.39 -2.04 3.29
C ASP A 61 -10.29 -0.99 3.53
N ASP A 62 -9.88 -0.81 4.78
CA ASP A 62 -8.84 0.14 5.16
C ASP A 62 -7.42 -0.49 5.12
N TYR A 63 -7.25 -1.70 4.60
CA TYR A 63 -5.97 -2.40 4.55
C TYR A 63 -5.42 -2.48 3.13
N ILE A 64 -4.11 -2.31 2.99
CA ILE A 64 -3.39 -2.38 1.72
C ILE A 64 -2.29 -3.42 1.82
N TYR A 65 -2.37 -4.44 0.98
CA TYR A 65 -1.39 -5.51 0.86
C TYR A 65 -0.51 -5.21 -0.33
N VAL A 66 0.76 -4.90 -0.08
CA VAL A 66 1.73 -4.54 -1.11
C VAL A 66 2.63 -5.74 -1.35
N PHE A 67 2.61 -6.25 -2.58
CA PHE A 67 3.42 -7.39 -2.99
C PHE A 67 4.67 -6.89 -3.69
N MET A 68 5.82 -7.37 -3.23
CA MET A 68 7.12 -7.04 -3.82
C MET A 68 7.84 -8.31 -4.25
N HIS A 69 8.65 -8.23 -5.30
CA HIS A 69 9.47 -9.34 -5.73
C HIS A 69 10.89 -8.90 -6.06
N SER A 70 11.88 -9.51 -5.39
CA SER A 70 13.30 -9.34 -5.74
C SER A 70 13.94 -10.69 -6.08
N GLN A 71 15.00 -10.68 -6.90
CA GLN A 71 15.74 -11.91 -7.22
C GLN A 71 16.41 -12.54 -5.99
N LEU A 72 16.71 -11.74 -4.96
CA LEU A 72 17.41 -12.18 -3.75
C LEU A 72 16.48 -12.81 -2.73
N ASN A 73 15.30 -12.23 -2.54
CA ASN A 73 14.38 -12.58 -1.45
C ASN A 73 13.04 -13.13 -1.97
N GLY A 74 12.92 -13.43 -3.26
CA GLY A 74 11.66 -13.85 -3.86
C GLY A 74 10.52 -12.86 -3.58
N LEU A 75 9.34 -13.40 -3.24
CA LEU A 75 8.17 -12.61 -2.89
C LEU A 75 8.28 -12.07 -1.45
N SER A 76 7.86 -10.83 -1.26
CA SER A 76 7.71 -10.16 0.01
C SER A 76 6.34 -9.48 0.08
N LEU A 77 5.85 -9.26 1.29
CA LEU A 77 4.56 -8.65 1.56
C LEU A 77 4.75 -7.51 2.58
N ALA A 78 4.15 -6.36 2.33
CA ALA A 78 3.88 -5.37 3.36
C ALA A 78 2.37 -5.24 3.55
N LEU A 79 1.95 -5.03 4.80
CA LEU A 79 0.58 -4.72 5.16
C LEU A 79 0.55 -3.31 5.76
N LEU A 80 -0.20 -2.44 5.09
CA LEU A 80 -0.41 -1.05 5.48
C LEU A 80 -1.88 -0.85 5.86
N LYS A 81 -2.15 0.17 6.66
CA LYS A 81 -3.49 0.63 6.97
C LYS A 81 -3.69 2.05 6.47
N HIS A 82 -4.79 2.28 5.77
CA HIS A 82 -5.23 3.59 5.35
C HIS A 82 -6.09 4.22 6.46
N ASN A 83 -5.58 5.32 7.01
CA ASN A 83 -6.29 6.16 7.95
C ASN A 83 -6.77 7.42 7.20
N SER A 84 -7.57 8.29 7.82
CA SER A 84 -8.24 9.40 7.12
C SER A 84 -7.33 10.38 6.35
N GLU A 85 -6.02 10.38 6.61
CA GLU A 85 -5.06 11.32 6.03
C GLU A 85 -3.69 10.67 5.69
N SER A 86 -3.47 9.38 5.96
CA SER A 86 -2.15 8.77 5.82
C SER A 86 -2.18 7.23 5.77
N LEU A 87 -1.09 6.65 5.29
CA LEU A 87 -0.81 5.22 5.43
C LEU A 87 0.03 4.95 6.68
N GLU A 88 -0.35 3.91 7.42
CA GLU A 88 0.35 3.39 8.59
C GLU A 88 0.94 2.02 8.28
N TRP A 89 2.20 1.80 8.67
CA TRP A 89 2.85 0.50 8.57
C TRP A 89 2.35 -0.45 9.68
N LEU A 90 1.81 -1.62 9.31
CA LEU A 90 1.41 -2.64 10.30
C LEU A 90 2.45 -3.76 10.41
N MET A 91 2.86 -4.34 9.28
CA MET A 91 3.85 -5.42 9.25
C MET A 91 4.47 -5.60 7.86
N GLY A 92 5.56 -6.36 7.81
CA GLY A 92 6.13 -6.82 6.54
C GLY A 92 6.89 -8.14 6.68
N GLU A 93 6.70 -9.01 5.71
CA GLU A 93 7.35 -10.32 5.60
C GLU A 93 8.24 -10.36 4.36
N LYS A 94 9.46 -10.90 4.52
CA LYS A 94 10.44 -11.07 3.44
C LYS A 94 10.68 -12.56 3.21
N ASP A 95 11.01 -12.95 1.99
CA ASP A 95 11.34 -14.36 1.66
C ASP A 95 10.17 -15.31 1.93
N ILE A 96 9.00 -14.94 1.41
CA ILE A 96 7.80 -15.77 1.47
C ILE A 96 8.04 -17.00 0.59
N GLY A 97 8.12 -18.17 1.24
CA GLY A 97 8.30 -19.46 0.57
C GLY A 97 7.04 -19.98 -0.15
N ASP A 98 6.93 -21.31 -0.25
CA ASP A 98 5.93 -21.97 -1.11
C ASP A 98 4.48 -21.60 -0.79
N THR A 99 4.09 -21.55 0.49
CA THR A 99 2.75 -21.12 0.88
C THR A 99 2.78 -20.55 2.29
N ALA A 100 2.18 -19.38 2.49
CA ALA A 100 2.11 -18.71 3.79
C ALA A 100 0.83 -17.90 3.91
N SER A 101 0.39 -17.65 5.15
CA SER A 101 -0.76 -16.80 5.45
C SER A 101 -0.38 -15.69 6.41
N PHE A 102 -0.88 -14.49 6.17
CA PHE A 102 -0.54 -13.29 6.94
C PHE A 102 -1.79 -12.48 7.27
N GLY A 103 -1.84 -11.94 8.48
CA GLY A 103 -2.89 -11.03 8.93
C GLY A 103 -2.42 -10.29 10.17
N TYR A 104 -3.08 -9.18 10.46
CA TYR A 104 -2.79 -8.34 11.61
C TYR A 104 -4.03 -8.23 12.50
N ARG A 105 -3.85 -8.38 13.82
CA ARG A 105 -4.90 -8.18 14.82
C ARG A 105 -4.46 -7.11 15.82
N GLY A 106 -5.20 -6.00 15.82
CA GLY A 106 -5.09 -4.93 16.81
C GLY A 106 -6.05 -5.15 17.99
N GLU A 107 -6.17 -4.15 18.86
CA GLU A 107 -7.04 -4.25 20.06
C GLU A 107 -8.53 -4.33 19.71
N ASP A 108 -8.98 -3.56 18.72
CA ASP A 108 -10.41 -3.43 18.36
C ASP A 108 -10.71 -3.81 16.90
N GLU A 109 -9.71 -4.24 16.14
CA GLU A 109 -9.81 -4.49 14.70
C GLU A 109 -8.85 -5.58 14.22
N ALA A 110 -9.16 -6.17 13.07
CA ALA A 110 -8.32 -7.16 12.44
C ALA A 110 -8.35 -6.98 10.92
N SER A 111 -7.20 -7.14 10.28
CA SER A 111 -7.12 -7.19 8.82
C SER A 111 -7.69 -8.51 8.31
N PRO A 112 -8.12 -8.58 7.04
CA PRO A 112 -8.25 -9.86 6.35
C PRO A 112 -6.95 -10.69 6.44
N ILE A 113 -7.08 -11.99 6.29
CA ILE A 113 -5.92 -12.88 6.16
C ILE A 113 -5.65 -13.02 4.67
N VAL A 114 -4.42 -12.75 4.25
CA VAL A 114 -3.94 -13.09 2.91
C VAL A 114 -3.21 -14.42 2.95
N THR A 115 -3.69 -15.39 2.19
CA THR A 115 -2.96 -16.64 1.91
C THR A 115 -2.32 -16.53 0.54
N ILE A 116 -1.02 -16.79 0.49
CA ILE A 116 -0.20 -16.74 -0.72
C ILE A 116 0.27 -18.16 -1.01
N ALA A 117 0.12 -18.61 -2.25
CA ALA A 117 0.65 -19.86 -2.76
C ALA A 117 1.56 -19.60 -3.97
N PHE A 118 2.69 -20.28 -4.01
CA PHE A 118 3.67 -20.25 -5.09
C PHE A 118 3.74 -21.63 -5.77
N ALA A 119 3.96 -21.62 -7.08
CA ALA A 119 4.19 -22.86 -7.83
C ALA A 119 5.31 -22.67 -8.86
N GLU A 120 6.37 -23.45 -8.72
CA GLU A 120 7.45 -23.52 -9.74
C GLU A 120 7.02 -24.29 -11.00
N ASP A 121 6.06 -25.22 -10.87
CA ASP A 121 5.64 -26.07 -11.98
C ASP A 121 4.85 -25.24 -13.01
N PRO A 122 5.38 -25.02 -14.23
CA PRO A 122 4.73 -24.19 -15.23
C PRO A 122 3.43 -24.81 -15.76
N ALA A 123 3.17 -26.09 -15.48
CA ALA A 123 1.92 -26.75 -15.82
C ALA A 123 0.75 -26.33 -14.91
N ILE A 124 1.00 -25.70 -13.76
CA ILE A 124 -0.06 -25.16 -12.91
C ILE A 124 -0.72 -23.97 -13.62
N LYS A 125 -2.03 -24.07 -13.82
CA LYS A 125 -2.84 -23.01 -14.45
C LYS A 125 -3.54 -22.15 -13.41
N ASP A 126 -4.07 -22.81 -12.38
CA ASP A 126 -4.88 -22.20 -11.33
C ASP A 126 -4.56 -22.86 -9.98
N VAL A 127 -4.87 -22.12 -8.91
CA VAL A 127 -4.79 -22.61 -7.53
C VAL A 127 -6.11 -22.30 -6.85
N LYS A 128 -6.60 -23.23 -6.05
CA LYS A 128 -7.66 -22.95 -5.10
C LYS A 128 -7.11 -22.91 -3.69
N ILE A 129 -7.63 -21.99 -2.90
CA ILE A 129 -7.36 -21.85 -1.47
C ILE A 129 -8.74 -21.88 -0.81
N GLU A 130 -8.92 -22.78 0.15
CA GLU A 130 -10.20 -22.98 0.85
C GLU A 130 -11.38 -23.33 -0.09
N GLY A 131 -11.07 -23.96 -1.22
CA GLY A 131 -12.04 -24.38 -2.22
C GLY A 131 -12.43 -23.29 -3.23
N GLU A 132 -11.94 -22.07 -3.06
CA GLU A 132 -12.16 -20.94 -3.96
C GLU A 132 -10.94 -20.68 -4.85
N TYR A 133 -11.17 -20.17 -6.07
CA TYR A 133 -10.08 -19.83 -6.97
C TYR A 133 -9.33 -18.59 -6.47
N ALA A 134 -8.01 -18.73 -6.30
CA ALA A 134 -7.13 -17.65 -5.90
C ALA A 134 -6.80 -16.72 -7.08
N LYS A 135 -6.61 -15.42 -6.80
CA LYS A 135 -6.18 -14.43 -7.78
C LYS A 135 -4.72 -14.70 -8.16
N ARG A 136 -4.41 -14.78 -9.45
CA ARG A 136 -3.03 -14.93 -9.94
C ARG A 136 -2.33 -13.57 -10.11
N ILE A 137 -1.17 -13.43 -9.49
CA ILE A 137 -0.17 -12.39 -9.79
C ILE A 137 0.92 -13.04 -10.65
N GLN A 138 1.26 -12.44 -11.78
CA GLN A 138 2.25 -12.98 -12.71
C GLN A 138 3.24 -11.88 -13.11
N LEU A 139 4.52 -12.21 -13.04
CA LEU A 139 5.60 -11.30 -13.40
C LEU A 139 6.63 -12.01 -14.29
N THR A 140 7.29 -11.23 -15.13
CA THR A 140 8.38 -11.70 -15.99
C THR A 140 9.69 -11.19 -15.42
N GLN A 141 10.56 -12.10 -14.98
CA GLN A 141 11.90 -11.78 -14.52
C GLN A 141 12.89 -11.96 -15.66
N GLU A 142 13.55 -10.88 -16.05
CA GLU A 142 14.71 -10.92 -16.93
C GLU A 142 15.94 -11.29 -16.10
N LEU A 143 16.58 -12.44 -16.40
CA LEU A 143 17.82 -12.85 -15.74
C LEU A 143 19.05 -12.48 -16.59
N THR A 144 18.89 -12.50 -17.91
CA THR A 144 19.86 -12.02 -18.90
C THR A 144 19.12 -11.37 -20.07
N ASP A 145 19.84 -10.64 -20.93
CA ASP A 145 19.28 -9.97 -22.13
C ASP A 145 18.49 -10.92 -23.07
N ASP A 146 18.74 -12.22 -23.00
CA ASP A 146 18.15 -13.27 -23.84
C ASP A 146 17.38 -14.34 -23.06
N TYR A 147 17.24 -14.18 -21.73
CA TYR A 147 16.56 -15.17 -20.89
C TYR A 147 15.68 -14.51 -19.83
N SER A 148 14.40 -14.85 -19.88
CA SER A 148 13.40 -14.45 -18.89
C SER A 148 12.65 -15.66 -18.36
N VAL A 149 12.24 -15.60 -17.10
CA VAL A 149 11.35 -16.58 -16.47
C VAL A 149 10.04 -15.94 -16.06
N GLU A 150 8.94 -16.69 -16.18
CA GLU A 150 7.66 -16.28 -15.60
C GLU A 150 7.57 -16.80 -14.18
N VAL A 151 7.20 -15.92 -13.25
CA VAL A 151 6.96 -16.27 -11.86
C VAL A 151 5.51 -15.95 -11.54
N LYS A 152 4.84 -16.89 -10.85
CA LYS A 152 3.40 -16.86 -10.60
C LYS A 152 3.13 -17.08 -9.12
N TYR A 153 2.31 -16.21 -8.56
CA TYR A 153 1.77 -16.29 -7.22
C TYR A 153 0.26 -16.32 -7.28
N TRP A 154 -0.35 -16.95 -6.29
CA TRP A 154 -1.79 -16.99 -6.12
C TRP A 154 -2.14 -16.49 -4.74
N ILE A 155 -3.05 -15.51 -4.67
CA ILE A 155 -3.48 -14.90 -3.42
C ILE A 155 -4.96 -15.12 -3.20
N HIS A 156 -5.33 -15.38 -1.95
CA HIS A 156 -6.71 -15.48 -1.49
C HIS A 156 -6.86 -14.69 -0.18
N PHE A 157 -8.00 -14.04 -0.01
CA PHE A 157 -8.31 -13.30 1.20
C PHE A 157 -9.46 -13.97 1.93
N SER A 158 -9.29 -14.21 3.23
CA SER A 158 -10.32 -14.71 4.13
C SER A 158 -10.48 -13.81 5.36
N GLU A 159 -11.58 -13.99 6.09
CA GLU A 159 -11.87 -13.17 7.26
C GLU A 159 -11.05 -13.63 8.46
N MET A 160 -10.46 -12.71 9.22
CA MET A 160 -9.67 -13.08 10.39
C MET A 160 -10.49 -13.64 11.56
N SER A 161 -11.82 -13.47 11.52
CA SER A 161 -12.72 -14.13 12.49
C SER A 161 -12.80 -15.65 12.31
N GLU A 162 -12.36 -16.16 11.15
CA GLU A 162 -12.40 -17.59 10.82
C GLU A 162 -11.18 -18.35 11.36
N VAL A 163 -10.19 -17.63 11.94
CA VAL A 163 -8.89 -18.20 12.33
C VAL A 163 -8.39 -17.60 13.66
N SER A 164 -7.91 -18.43 14.57
CA SER A 164 -7.22 -17.94 15.77
C SER A 164 -5.78 -17.53 15.43
N GLU A 165 -5.16 -16.61 16.18
CA GLU A 165 -3.77 -16.19 15.90
C GLU A 165 -2.78 -17.38 15.93
N GLU A 166 -3.05 -18.36 16.79
CA GLU A 166 -2.25 -19.59 16.91
C GLU A 166 -2.39 -20.51 15.68
N ASP A 167 -3.47 -20.37 14.90
CA ASP A 167 -3.73 -21.19 13.70
C ASP A 167 -3.16 -20.55 12.41
N LEU A 168 -2.71 -19.29 12.43
CA LEU A 168 -2.17 -18.60 11.25
C LEU A 168 -0.97 -19.31 10.63
N GLU A 169 -0.09 -19.87 11.48
CA GLU A 169 1.07 -20.65 11.05
C GLU A 169 0.65 -21.99 10.37
N ASP A 170 -0.53 -22.51 10.70
CA ASP A 170 -1.04 -23.80 10.24
C ASP A 170 -1.97 -23.71 9.02
N LEU A 171 -2.54 -22.52 8.74
CA LEU A 171 -3.45 -22.25 7.62
C LEU A 171 -2.96 -22.74 6.24
N PRO A 172 -1.70 -22.49 5.82
CA PRO A 172 -1.24 -22.83 4.48
C PRO A 172 -1.33 -24.33 4.15
N SER A 173 -1.30 -25.19 5.19
CA SER A 173 -1.00 -26.61 5.02
C SER A 173 -2.20 -27.50 4.68
N LYS A 174 -3.44 -27.02 4.79
CA LYS A 174 -4.65 -27.88 4.69
C LYS A 174 -5.64 -27.56 3.57
N SER A 175 -5.49 -26.44 2.85
CA SER A 175 -6.56 -25.95 1.96
C SER A 175 -6.12 -25.55 0.54
N VAL A 176 -4.86 -25.79 0.15
CA VAL A 176 -4.34 -25.42 -1.18
C VAL A 176 -4.44 -26.58 -2.20
N GLU A 177 -5.12 -26.33 -3.31
CA GLU A 177 -5.27 -27.26 -4.45
C GLU A 177 -4.64 -26.67 -5.72
N TYR A 178 -3.63 -27.34 -6.27
CA TYR A 178 -2.98 -26.94 -7.53
C TYR A 178 -3.62 -27.64 -8.73
N ILE A 179 -4.05 -26.86 -9.73
CA ILE A 179 -4.80 -27.33 -10.90
C ILE A 179 -3.94 -27.26 -12.17
N ARG A 180 -3.89 -28.37 -12.92
CA ARG A 180 -3.07 -28.56 -14.14
C ARG A 180 -3.90 -28.63 -15.42
#